data_AF-A0A353CQW3-F1
#
_entry.id   AF-A0A353CQW3-F1
#
_cell.length_a   1.000
_cell.length_b   1.000
_cell.length_c   1.000
_cell.angle_alpha   90.00
_cell.angle_beta   90.00
_cell.angle_gamma   90.00
#
_symmetry.space_group_name_H-M   'P 1'
#
loop_
_entity.id
_entity.type
_entity.pdbx_description
1 polymer ?
#
loop_
_entity_poly.entity_id
_entity_poly.type
_entity_poly.pdbx_seq_one_letter_code
_entity_poly.pdbx_strand_id
1 'polypeptide(L)'
;MRWSYVAPRLTLLVLVWAFFFFAFDPLLKWGMIKAMEKAAKAKAEIAELETGFFPPRLRMAGVTVGDSDAEFRNIVEFAELTFAAEGKPLLEKKLVVDEAALKALRFGTPRKTSAKLPFVKAEEGESKLAAAMKEETKSFALDRVTEVKADFAADYKLDPEDLESVKLAKELEESYKNNYAGIAEKFDDGRYKADMDALKARYEKAKDEKNFIKQAKEYGDIAKDARRLMDAFKKDKAAAEAALAEAKGAFKKIEEARRRDQAAVMSKMKLPSLDTRSIARMLAGPMIAEKTEQAMKWMAVAKKYMPSGTKGVLKNEAPRGREVHFPREKAYPTLLIRKMELTGELGLDQPLDYAGSIEGITTQPQVYGRPTVARIKGAKGPRRLSFTGSLDATGDLIRTESSLSYSGMAIGSMSLGSPSSLAVEVTGATGALEASGVTAGDKVDGKAAFRLTGASFKPSAGNIKAAQLRSAVENSFAGLTSALIEADITGTVTKPELAVRTDLADNLSKAFSSAMGAELKKAQDAAKAKVDEALKPYRDRLDSMASEKQAELSNRLKASGDKLSAEGDQLLKGAVPGKTKLPFKL
;
A
#
# COMPACT_ATOMS: atom_id res chain seq x y z
N MET A 1 10.16 -65.08 53.87
CA MET A 1 9.71 -63.76 53.36
C MET A 1 8.41 -63.42 54.07
N ARG A 2 8.28 -62.24 54.72
CA ARG A 2 7.05 -61.88 55.44
C ARG A 2 5.94 -61.55 54.45
N TRP A 3 4.85 -62.34 54.45
CA TRP A 3 3.72 -62.17 53.52
C TRP A 3 3.07 -60.78 53.65
N SER A 4 3.10 -60.20 54.85
CA SER A 4 2.67 -58.82 55.13
C SER A 4 3.47 -57.73 54.41
N TYR A 5 4.68 -58.03 53.94
CA TYR A 5 5.52 -57.10 53.17
C TYR A 5 5.40 -57.31 51.65
N VAL A 6 5.17 -58.55 51.21
CA VAL A 6 5.09 -58.91 49.79
C VAL A 6 3.71 -58.60 49.22
N ALA A 7 2.65 -58.92 49.96
CA ALA A 7 1.27 -58.73 49.51
C ALA A 7 0.93 -57.29 49.09
N PRO A 8 1.16 -56.25 49.91
CA PRO A 8 0.79 -54.88 49.52
C PRO A 8 1.58 -54.39 48.29
N ARG A 9 2.83 -54.84 48.11
CA ARG A 9 3.64 -54.49 46.93
C ARG A 9 3.15 -55.19 45.67
N LEU A 10 2.82 -56.47 45.78
CA LEU A 10 2.28 -57.24 44.66
C LEU A 10 0.90 -56.71 44.27
N THR A 11 0.04 -56.38 45.24
CA THR A 11 -1.23 -55.70 44.99
C THR A 11 -1.01 -54.36 44.29
N LEU A 12 -0.06 -53.54 44.74
CA LEU A 12 0.26 -52.27 44.07
C LEU A 12 0.76 -52.49 42.63
N LEU A 13 1.64 -53.46 42.39
CA LEU A 13 2.11 -53.78 41.04
C LEU A 13 0.97 -54.25 40.13
N VAL A 14 0.07 -55.09 40.64
CA VAL A 14 -1.13 -55.55 39.89
C VAL A 14 -2.07 -54.39 39.60
N LEU A 15 -2.29 -53.47 40.56
CA LEU A 15 -3.11 -52.28 40.35
C LEU A 15 -2.50 -51.33 39.32
N VAL A 16 -1.19 -51.10 39.37
CA VAL A 16 -0.48 -50.28 38.38
C VAL A 16 -0.58 -50.93 37.00
N TRP A 17 -0.35 -52.23 36.90
CA TRP A 17 -0.50 -52.98 35.65
C TRP A 17 -1.93 -52.90 35.11
N ALA A 18 -2.94 -53.14 35.95
CA ALA A 18 -4.34 -53.04 35.57
C ALA A 18 -4.72 -51.63 35.14
N PHE A 19 -4.19 -50.59 35.78
CA PHE A 19 -4.40 -49.20 35.38
C PHE A 19 -3.84 -48.94 33.97
N PHE A 20 -2.59 -49.33 33.70
CA PHE A 20 -1.98 -49.12 32.39
C PHE A 20 -2.62 -49.96 31.29
N PHE A 21 -3.12 -51.15 31.61
CA PHE A 21 -3.77 -52.04 30.65
C PHE A 21 -5.22 -51.65 30.35
N PHE A 22 -6.01 -51.23 31.35
CA PHE A 22 -7.45 -50.98 31.18
C PHE A 22 -7.84 -49.50 31.18
N ALA A 23 -7.16 -48.64 31.95
CA ALA A 23 -7.63 -47.28 32.21
C ALA A 23 -6.84 -46.20 31.47
N PHE A 24 -5.55 -46.39 31.21
CA PHE A 24 -4.69 -45.36 30.65
C PHE A 24 -5.15 -44.89 29.26
N ASP A 25 -5.37 -45.81 28.32
CA ASP A 25 -5.78 -45.48 26.95
C ASP A 25 -7.17 -44.78 26.90
N PRO A 26 -8.23 -45.26 27.58
CA PRO A 26 -9.50 -44.54 27.64
C PRO A 26 -9.41 -43.15 28.26
N LEU A 27 -8.62 -42.98 29.34
CA LEU A 27 -8.43 -41.69 30.00
C LEU A 27 -7.66 -40.71 29.10
N LEU A 28 -6.60 -41.17 28.45
CA LEU A 28 -5.82 -40.36 27.53
C LEU A 28 -6.66 -39.94 26.31
N LYS A 29 -7.46 -40.86 25.76
CA LYS A 29 -8.41 -40.60 24.68
C LYS A 29 -9.41 -39.52 25.07
N TRP A 30 -10.01 -39.62 26.25
CA TRP A 30 -10.93 -38.61 26.76
C TRP A 30 -10.26 -37.24 26.93
N GLY A 31 -9.06 -37.21 27.51
CA GLY A 31 -8.28 -35.98 27.68
C GLY A 31 -7.93 -35.31 26.34
N MET A 32 -7.51 -36.09 25.34
CA MET A 32 -7.20 -35.60 24.00
C MET A 32 -8.44 -35.05 23.28
N ILE A 33 -9.57 -35.75 23.35
CA ILE A 33 -10.85 -35.27 22.79
C ILE A 33 -11.19 -33.91 23.41
N LYS A 34 -11.15 -33.78 24.74
CA LYS A 34 -11.47 -32.52 25.43
C LYS A 34 -10.52 -31.38 25.05
N ALA A 35 -9.23 -31.67 24.88
CA ALA A 35 -8.25 -30.69 24.44
C ALA A 35 -8.55 -30.21 23.00
N MET A 36 -8.84 -31.14 22.09
CA MET A 36 -9.20 -30.83 20.70
C MET A 36 -10.53 -30.06 20.62
N GLU A 37 -11.55 -30.47 21.37
CA GLU A 37 -12.84 -29.77 21.44
C GLU A 37 -12.68 -28.32 21.89
N LYS A 38 -11.83 -28.10 22.91
CA LYS A 38 -11.54 -26.75 23.42
C LYS A 38 -10.76 -25.90 22.41
N ALA A 39 -9.81 -26.50 21.71
CA ALA A 39 -8.98 -25.80 20.73
C ALA A 39 -9.77 -25.43 19.46
N ALA A 40 -10.55 -26.38 18.94
CA ALA A 40 -11.37 -26.21 17.73
C ALA A 40 -12.72 -25.51 18.01
N LYS A 41 -13.12 -25.38 19.29
CA LYS A 41 -14.46 -24.92 19.70
C LYS A 41 -15.61 -25.74 19.07
N ALA A 42 -15.32 -26.95 18.62
CA ALA A 42 -16.21 -27.82 17.89
C ALA A 42 -16.01 -29.28 18.35
N LYS A 43 -17.00 -30.13 18.09
CA LYS A 43 -16.95 -31.54 18.49
C LYS A 43 -15.81 -32.27 17.79
N ALA A 44 -14.94 -32.92 18.57
CA ALA A 44 -13.86 -33.78 18.09
C ALA A 44 -14.12 -35.23 18.50
N GLU A 45 -13.72 -36.18 17.65
CA GLU A 45 -13.89 -37.61 17.89
C GLU A 45 -12.57 -38.33 17.57
N ILE A 46 -12.27 -39.37 18.36
CA ILE A 46 -11.15 -40.30 18.12
C ILE A 46 -11.78 -41.70 18.11
N ALA A 47 -11.58 -42.48 17.06
CA ALA A 47 -12.10 -43.86 17.01
C ALA A 47 -11.31 -44.76 17.97
N GLU A 48 -9.98 -44.74 17.87
CA GLU A 48 -9.10 -45.64 18.61
C GLU A 48 -7.83 -44.90 19.06
N LEU A 49 -7.36 -45.26 20.27
CA LEU A 49 -6.12 -44.78 20.85
C LEU A 49 -5.41 -45.96 21.50
N GLU A 50 -4.19 -46.23 21.06
CA GLU A 50 -3.34 -47.28 21.61
C GLU A 50 -2.02 -46.66 22.07
N THR A 51 -1.58 -47.02 23.28
CA THR A 51 -0.26 -46.61 23.79
C THR A 51 0.65 -47.82 24.00
N GLY A 52 1.93 -47.65 23.67
CA GLY A 52 3.00 -48.57 24.03
C GLY A 52 3.93 -47.88 25.02
N PHE A 53 4.46 -48.60 26.01
CA PHE A 53 5.31 -48.01 27.05
C PHE A 53 6.80 -48.31 26.87
N PHE A 54 7.15 -49.44 26.26
CA PHE A 54 8.54 -49.88 26.09
C PHE A 54 8.76 -50.49 24.70
N PRO A 55 9.23 -49.71 23.70
CA PRO A 55 9.46 -48.26 23.76
C PRO A 55 8.15 -47.43 23.80
N PRO A 56 8.18 -46.19 24.31
CA PRO A 56 7.03 -45.30 24.31
C PRO A 56 6.51 -45.03 22.89
N ARG A 57 5.26 -45.38 22.61
CA ARG A 57 4.60 -45.22 21.30
C ARG A 57 3.18 -44.76 21.48
N LEU A 58 2.68 -43.99 20.51
CA LEU A 58 1.28 -43.60 20.43
C LEU A 58 0.75 -43.90 19.03
N ARG A 59 -0.42 -44.52 18.97
CA ARG A 59 -1.19 -44.68 17.74
C ARG A 59 -2.60 -44.17 17.96
N MET A 60 -3.02 -43.26 17.09
CA MET A 60 -4.34 -42.64 17.08
C MET A 60 -4.97 -42.94 15.73
N ALA A 61 -6.19 -43.48 15.72
CA ALA A 61 -6.90 -43.77 14.48
C ALA A 61 -8.30 -43.15 14.45
N GLY A 62 -8.74 -42.80 13.23
CA GLY A 62 -10.06 -42.24 12.94
C GLY A 62 -10.33 -40.95 13.71
N VAL A 63 -9.48 -39.94 13.51
CA VAL A 63 -9.63 -38.64 14.18
C VAL A 63 -10.41 -37.69 13.29
N THR A 64 -11.48 -37.12 13.84
CA THR A 64 -12.30 -36.11 13.17
C THR A 64 -12.45 -34.89 14.07
N VAL A 65 -12.33 -33.70 13.48
CA VAL A 65 -12.50 -32.42 14.17
C VAL A 65 -13.57 -31.63 13.43
N GLY A 66 -14.61 -31.20 14.13
CA GLY A 66 -15.69 -30.40 13.58
C GLY A 66 -15.28 -28.99 13.19
N ASP A 67 -16.07 -28.40 12.29
CA ASP A 67 -16.05 -26.98 12.01
C ASP A 67 -17.08 -26.27 12.90
N SER A 68 -16.66 -25.21 13.62
CA SER A 68 -17.57 -24.42 14.46
C SER A 68 -18.57 -23.61 13.64
N ASP A 69 -18.18 -23.24 12.41
CA ASP A 69 -18.94 -22.35 11.53
C ASP A 69 -19.88 -23.18 10.61
N ALA A 70 -19.52 -24.44 10.34
CA ALA A 70 -20.29 -25.36 9.53
C ALA A 70 -20.71 -26.63 10.29
N GLU A 71 -21.97 -26.65 10.75
CA GLU A 71 -22.51 -27.66 11.67
C GLU A 71 -22.31 -29.12 11.23
N PHE A 72 -22.40 -29.41 9.92
CA PHE A 72 -22.28 -30.76 9.36
C PHE A 72 -21.02 -30.95 8.53
N ARG A 73 -19.94 -30.22 8.85
CA ARG A 73 -18.61 -30.43 8.24
C ARG A 73 -17.50 -30.62 9.27
N ASN A 74 -16.50 -31.39 8.87
CA ASN A 74 -15.23 -31.50 9.58
C ASN A 74 -14.26 -30.47 9.03
N ILE A 75 -13.52 -29.81 9.90
CA ILE A 75 -12.43 -28.92 9.52
C ILE A 75 -11.21 -29.75 9.10
N VAL A 76 -10.94 -30.83 9.83
CA VAL A 76 -9.82 -31.75 9.63
C VAL A 76 -10.27 -33.17 9.95
N GLU A 77 -9.85 -34.12 9.13
CA GLU A 77 -10.01 -35.56 9.33
C GLU A 77 -8.72 -36.28 8.94
N PHE A 78 -8.28 -37.27 9.72
CA PHE A 78 -7.18 -38.14 9.33
C PHE A 78 -7.38 -39.57 9.82
N ALA A 79 -6.89 -40.53 9.03
CA ALA A 79 -7.09 -41.94 9.33
C ALA A 79 -6.20 -42.43 10.46
N GLU A 80 -4.93 -42.01 10.48
CA GLU A 80 -3.95 -42.51 11.44
C GLU A 80 -2.87 -41.48 11.75
N LEU A 81 -2.53 -41.32 13.03
CA LEU A 81 -1.34 -40.64 13.51
C LEU A 81 -0.53 -41.61 14.37
N THR A 82 0.74 -41.82 14.02
CA THR A 82 1.65 -42.70 14.78
C THR A 82 2.96 -41.98 15.07
N PHE A 83 3.52 -42.23 16.25
CA PHE A 83 4.90 -41.86 16.55
C PHE A 83 5.50 -42.72 17.67
N ALA A 84 6.83 -42.77 17.71
CA ALA A 84 7.61 -43.33 18.81
C ALA A 84 8.40 -42.22 19.51
N ALA A 85 8.28 -42.15 20.84
CA ALA A 85 9.00 -41.17 21.64
C ALA A 85 10.27 -41.78 22.26
N GLU A 86 11.33 -40.98 22.36
CA GLU A 86 12.55 -41.36 23.06
C GLU A 86 12.26 -41.50 24.58
N GLY A 87 12.53 -42.67 25.15
CA GLY A 87 12.23 -42.94 26.56
C GLY A 87 13.02 -42.10 27.55
N LYS A 88 14.32 -41.86 27.30
CA LYS A 88 15.18 -41.07 28.21
C LYS A 88 14.73 -39.61 28.33
N PRO A 89 14.52 -38.85 27.24
CA PRO A 89 13.95 -37.50 27.32
C PRO A 89 12.55 -37.48 27.95
N LEU A 90 11.73 -38.52 27.74
CA LEU A 90 10.37 -38.56 28.30
C LEU A 90 10.38 -38.60 29.83
N LEU A 91 11.37 -39.27 30.45
CA LEU A 91 11.58 -39.25 31.90
C LEU A 91 11.95 -37.84 32.42
N GLU A 92 12.57 -37.01 31.58
CA GLU A 92 12.82 -35.59 31.86
C GLU A 92 11.62 -34.68 31.51
N LYS A 93 10.44 -35.26 31.23
CA LYS A 93 9.23 -34.56 30.77
C LYS A 93 9.40 -33.88 29.39
N LYS A 94 10.29 -34.41 28.54
CA LYS A 94 10.53 -33.92 27.18
C LYS A 94 10.03 -34.93 26.17
N LEU A 95 9.14 -34.51 25.28
CA LEU A 95 8.65 -35.35 24.19
C LEU A 95 9.55 -35.16 22.97
N VAL A 96 10.46 -36.11 22.76
CA VAL A 96 11.33 -36.16 21.58
C VAL A 96 10.90 -37.33 20.71
N VAL A 97 10.58 -37.03 19.46
CA VAL A 97 10.11 -37.97 18.45
C VAL A 97 11.03 -37.86 17.25
N ASP A 98 11.68 -38.96 16.88
CA ASP A 98 12.53 -38.99 15.69
C ASP A 98 11.68 -39.05 14.41
N GLU A 99 10.68 -39.93 14.40
CA GLU A 99 9.78 -40.14 13.27
C GLU A 99 8.31 -40.21 13.71
N ALA A 100 7.48 -39.40 13.06
CA ALA A 100 6.03 -39.43 13.15
C ALA A 100 5.43 -39.65 11.75
N ALA A 101 4.25 -40.25 11.68
CA ALA A 101 3.51 -40.44 10.45
C ALA A 101 2.05 -40.03 10.63
N LEU A 102 1.56 -39.16 9.75
CA LEU A 102 0.17 -38.75 9.66
C LEU A 102 -0.39 -39.21 8.31
N LYS A 103 -1.40 -40.08 8.32
CA LYS A 103 -1.94 -40.70 7.11
C LYS A 103 -3.35 -40.24 6.79
N ALA A 104 -3.59 -40.08 5.49
CA ALA A 104 -4.89 -39.76 4.90
C ALA A 104 -5.54 -38.49 5.48
N LEU A 105 -4.75 -37.41 5.57
CA LEU A 105 -5.23 -36.11 5.97
C LEU A 105 -6.18 -35.50 4.93
N ARG A 106 -7.39 -35.17 5.36
CA ARG A 106 -8.47 -34.59 4.57
C ARG A 106 -9.05 -33.36 5.27
N PHE A 107 -9.60 -32.45 4.48
CA PHE A 107 -10.19 -31.21 4.97
C PHE A 107 -11.62 -31.06 4.43
N GLY A 108 -12.52 -30.47 5.21
CA GLY A 108 -13.87 -30.12 4.76
C GLY A 108 -14.81 -31.31 4.52
N THR A 109 -14.54 -32.49 5.09
CA THR A 109 -15.35 -33.69 4.87
C THR A 109 -16.74 -33.56 5.51
N PRO A 110 -17.80 -34.15 4.93
CA PRO A 110 -19.14 -34.15 5.52
C PRO A 110 -19.18 -35.03 6.78
N ARG A 111 -19.95 -34.60 7.80
CA ARG A 111 -20.15 -35.37 9.05
C ARG A 111 -21.63 -35.59 9.33
N LYS A 112 -21.94 -36.73 9.97
CA LYS A 112 -23.31 -37.14 10.34
C LYS A 112 -23.79 -36.54 11.68
N THR A 113 -22.86 -36.23 12.58
CA THR A 113 -23.14 -35.64 13.90
C THR A 113 -22.96 -34.12 13.85
N SER A 114 -23.65 -33.34 14.69
CA SER A 114 -23.46 -31.88 14.76
C SER A 114 -22.08 -31.53 15.34
N ALA A 115 -21.41 -30.54 14.74
CA ALA A 115 -20.12 -30.01 15.17
C ALA A 115 -20.22 -29.00 16.31
N LYS A 116 -21.40 -28.43 16.56
CA LYS A 116 -21.58 -27.36 17.55
C LYS A 116 -21.45 -27.90 18.97
N LEU A 117 -20.71 -27.17 19.80
CA LEU A 117 -20.68 -27.38 21.23
C LEU A 117 -21.74 -26.49 21.90
N PRO A 118 -22.52 -26.99 22.87
CA PRO A 118 -23.69 -26.29 23.43
C PRO A 118 -23.41 -24.98 24.18
N PHE A 119 -22.14 -24.56 24.37
CA PHE A 119 -21.79 -23.40 25.20
C PHE A 119 -20.75 -22.43 24.60
N VAL A 120 -20.56 -22.44 23.28
CA VAL A 120 -19.62 -21.50 22.63
C VAL A 120 -20.42 -20.43 21.86
N LYS A 121 -20.29 -19.16 22.26
CA LYS A 121 -20.81 -18.02 21.49
C LYS A 121 -20.04 -17.90 20.17
N ALA A 122 -20.76 -17.89 19.07
CA ALA A 122 -20.23 -17.53 17.76
C ALA A 122 -19.83 -16.05 17.76
N GLU A 123 -18.61 -15.73 17.34
CA GLU A 123 -18.27 -14.35 16.98
C GLU A 123 -18.59 -14.16 15.49
N GLU A 124 -19.82 -13.76 15.21
CA GLU A 124 -20.21 -13.22 13.92
C GLU A 124 -19.71 -11.77 13.84
N GLY A 125 -18.48 -11.59 13.37
CA GLY A 125 -17.96 -10.30 12.97
C GLY A 125 -17.89 -10.21 11.46
N GLU A 126 -18.72 -9.36 10.85
CA GLU A 126 -18.54 -8.98 9.44
C GLU A 126 -17.10 -8.48 9.22
N SER A 127 -16.53 -8.91 8.11
CA SER A 127 -15.14 -8.64 7.73
C SER A 127 -14.84 -7.16 7.62
N LYS A 128 -13.92 -6.64 8.46
CA LYS A 128 -13.43 -5.25 8.36
C LYS A 128 -12.68 -4.99 7.05
N LEU A 129 -11.95 -5.97 6.53
CA LEU A 129 -11.17 -5.84 5.29
C LEU A 129 -12.07 -5.87 4.05
N ALA A 130 -13.04 -6.80 4.02
CA ALA A 130 -14.02 -6.86 2.94
C ALA A 130 -15.01 -5.69 3.02
N ALA A 131 -15.33 -5.17 4.21
CA ALA A 131 -16.10 -3.94 4.38
C ALA A 131 -15.31 -2.71 3.88
N ALA A 132 -14.03 -2.57 4.24
CA ALA A 132 -13.17 -1.49 3.75
C ALA A 132 -12.98 -1.54 2.22
N MET A 133 -12.72 -2.73 1.67
CA MET A 133 -12.64 -2.93 0.22
C MET A 133 -13.99 -2.70 -0.45
N LYS A 134 -15.12 -3.09 0.16
CA LYS A 134 -16.47 -2.77 -0.37
C LYS A 134 -16.76 -1.26 -0.32
N GLU A 135 -16.35 -0.54 0.72
CA GLU A 135 -16.50 0.92 0.79
C GLU A 135 -15.60 1.64 -0.22
N GLU A 136 -14.35 1.22 -0.39
CA GLU A 136 -13.49 1.75 -1.45
C GLU A 136 -13.97 1.32 -2.85
N THR A 137 -14.55 0.14 -3.00
CA THR A 137 -15.17 -0.28 -4.27
C THR A 137 -16.48 0.46 -4.53
N LYS A 138 -17.21 0.95 -3.51
CA LYS A 138 -18.31 1.93 -3.72
C LYS A 138 -17.79 3.24 -4.33
N SER A 139 -16.52 3.61 -4.09
CA SER A 139 -15.88 4.76 -4.75
C SER A 139 -15.62 4.52 -6.24
N PHE A 140 -15.44 3.26 -6.65
CA PHE A 140 -15.65 2.81 -8.04
C PHE A 140 -17.16 2.67 -8.25
N ALA A 141 -17.81 3.80 -8.50
CA ALA A 141 -19.25 3.89 -8.53
C ALA A 141 -19.90 2.85 -9.47
N LEU A 142 -20.43 1.79 -8.84
CA LEU A 142 -21.34 0.82 -9.43
C LEU A 142 -22.48 1.53 -10.19
N ASP A 143 -22.94 2.66 -9.68
CA ASP A 143 -23.96 3.48 -10.32
C ASP A 143 -23.44 4.24 -11.55
N ARG A 144 -22.18 4.68 -11.58
CA ARG A 144 -21.65 5.58 -12.64
C ARG A 144 -21.47 4.88 -13.98
N VAL A 145 -21.10 3.60 -14.02
CA VAL A 145 -20.94 2.83 -15.29
C VAL A 145 -22.32 2.56 -15.92
N THR A 146 -23.33 2.30 -15.08
CA THR A 146 -24.71 2.04 -15.51
C THR A 146 -25.51 3.32 -15.81
N GLU A 147 -25.12 4.45 -15.22
CA GLU A 147 -25.71 5.78 -15.42
C GLU A 147 -24.95 6.65 -16.44
N VAL A 148 -23.90 6.14 -17.10
CA VAL A 148 -23.26 6.85 -18.22
C VAL A 148 -24.32 7.21 -19.27
N LYS A 149 -24.79 8.45 -19.22
CA LYS A 149 -25.54 9.09 -20.29
C LYS A 149 -24.53 9.64 -21.29
N ALA A 150 -24.89 9.65 -22.56
CA ALA A 150 -24.03 10.14 -23.65
C ALA A 150 -23.72 11.65 -23.59
N ASP A 151 -24.16 12.37 -22.55
CA ASP A 151 -23.92 13.80 -22.39
C ASP A 151 -23.57 14.10 -20.92
N PHE A 152 -22.27 14.12 -20.62
CA PHE A 152 -21.75 14.41 -19.28
C PHE A 152 -21.76 15.92 -18.95
N ALA A 153 -21.96 16.79 -19.94
CA ALA A 153 -21.77 18.23 -19.82
C ALA A 153 -23.02 19.01 -19.40
N ALA A 154 -24.21 18.45 -19.65
CA ALA A 154 -25.50 19.11 -19.47
C ALA A 154 -25.88 19.39 -18.00
N ASP A 155 -25.50 18.52 -17.06
CA ASP A 155 -26.00 18.58 -15.66
C ASP A 155 -25.07 19.31 -14.66
N TYR A 156 -23.85 19.71 -15.06
CA TYR A 156 -22.90 20.34 -14.13
C TYR A 156 -22.95 21.89 -14.17
N LYS A 157 -23.53 22.50 -13.13
CA LYS A 157 -23.43 23.94 -12.85
C LYS A 157 -22.12 24.20 -12.08
N LEU A 158 -21.29 25.07 -12.64
CA LEU A 158 -20.00 25.45 -12.07
C LEU A 158 -20.15 26.82 -11.40
N ASP A 159 -19.82 26.90 -10.11
CA ASP A 159 -19.81 28.17 -9.38
C ASP A 159 -18.42 28.83 -9.55
N PRO A 160 -18.32 30.05 -10.11
CA PRO A 160 -17.04 30.72 -10.35
C PRO A 160 -16.23 30.97 -9.07
N GLU A 161 -16.86 31.03 -7.90
CA GLU A 161 -16.17 31.31 -6.63
C GLU A 161 -15.44 30.09 -6.03
N ASP A 162 -15.71 28.89 -6.53
CA ASP A 162 -15.03 27.66 -6.10
C ASP A 162 -13.70 27.42 -6.82
N LEU A 163 -13.41 28.16 -7.89
CA LEU A 163 -12.22 27.99 -8.72
C LEU A 163 -10.99 28.63 -8.06
N GLU A 164 -9.91 27.85 -7.90
CA GLU A 164 -8.63 28.35 -7.36
C GLU A 164 -8.02 29.42 -8.28
N SER A 165 -8.17 29.24 -9.61
CA SER A 165 -7.72 30.19 -10.62
C SER A 165 -8.42 31.54 -10.52
N VAL A 166 -9.71 31.59 -10.16
CA VAL A 166 -10.46 32.84 -9.97
C VAL A 166 -10.02 33.56 -8.70
N LYS A 167 -9.78 32.81 -7.60
CA LYS A 167 -9.26 33.38 -6.34
C LYS A 167 -7.88 33.99 -6.53
N LEU A 168 -6.98 33.25 -7.15
CA LEU A 168 -5.63 33.73 -7.47
C LEU A 168 -5.63 34.90 -8.44
N ALA A 169 -6.57 34.94 -9.40
CA ALA A 169 -6.71 36.08 -10.29
C ALA A 169 -7.19 37.35 -9.55
N LYS A 170 -8.12 37.22 -8.59
CA LYS A 170 -8.57 38.34 -7.74
C LYS A 170 -7.43 38.86 -6.83
N GLU A 171 -6.71 37.96 -6.15
CA GLU A 171 -5.54 38.33 -5.34
C GLU A 171 -4.44 38.99 -6.18
N LEU A 172 -4.24 38.51 -7.42
CA LEU A 172 -3.30 39.12 -8.33
C LEU A 172 -3.76 40.52 -8.75
N GLU A 173 -5.05 40.73 -9.02
CA GLU A 173 -5.60 42.05 -9.36
C GLU A 173 -5.37 43.06 -8.22
N GLU A 174 -5.61 42.63 -6.97
CA GLU A 174 -5.45 43.46 -5.78
C GLU A 174 -3.98 43.76 -5.47
N SER A 175 -3.11 42.76 -5.58
CA SER A 175 -1.66 42.96 -5.44
C SER A 175 -1.08 43.81 -6.57
N TYR A 176 -1.59 43.71 -7.80
CA TYR A 176 -1.20 44.62 -8.89
C TYR A 176 -1.59 46.05 -8.56
N LYS A 177 -2.81 46.31 -8.09
CA LYS A 177 -3.22 47.67 -7.72
C LYS A 177 -2.34 48.25 -6.60
N ASN A 178 -2.08 47.48 -5.55
CA ASN A 178 -1.35 47.95 -4.38
C ASN A 178 0.17 48.09 -4.62
N ASN A 179 0.80 47.08 -5.22
CA ASN A 179 2.25 47.10 -5.46
C ASN A 179 2.63 48.09 -6.57
N TYR A 180 1.81 48.20 -7.62
CA TYR A 180 2.12 49.11 -8.73
C TYR A 180 1.85 50.58 -8.37
N ALA A 181 0.82 50.88 -7.56
CA ALA A 181 0.63 52.22 -7.01
C ALA A 181 1.84 52.65 -6.17
N GLY A 182 2.34 51.77 -5.29
CA GLY A 182 3.51 52.04 -4.47
C GLY A 182 4.83 52.15 -5.24
N ILE A 183 4.96 51.48 -6.39
CA ILE A 183 6.14 51.60 -7.28
C ILE A 183 6.05 52.86 -8.14
N ALA A 184 4.87 53.18 -8.68
CA ALA A 184 4.64 54.38 -9.48
C ALA A 184 4.80 55.67 -8.67
N GLU A 185 4.42 55.68 -7.39
CA GLU A 185 4.69 56.81 -6.48
C GLU A 185 6.17 56.97 -6.13
N LYS A 186 6.91 55.86 -6.00
CA LYS A 186 8.35 55.90 -5.69
C LYS A 186 9.20 56.28 -6.90
N PHE A 187 8.79 55.86 -8.09
CA PHE A 187 9.46 56.16 -9.35
C PHE A 187 8.90 57.44 -9.98
N ASP A 188 9.17 58.58 -9.35
CA ASP A 188 8.86 59.90 -9.91
C ASP A 188 9.99 60.38 -10.83
N ASP A 189 9.80 60.19 -12.14
CA ASP A 189 10.70 60.67 -13.20
C ASP A 189 10.95 62.19 -13.09
N GLY A 190 9.95 62.96 -12.67
CA GLY A 190 10.06 64.40 -12.47
C GLY A 190 11.08 64.76 -11.39
N ARG A 191 11.12 64.00 -10.30
CA ARG A 191 12.08 64.18 -9.21
C ARG A 191 13.52 63.91 -9.66
N TYR A 192 13.76 62.76 -10.29
CA TYR A 192 15.11 62.40 -10.74
C TYR A 192 15.68 63.40 -11.74
N LYS A 193 14.82 63.93 -12.62
CA LYS A 193 15.19 64.96 -13.59
C LYS A 193 15.46 66.31 -12.91
N ALA A 194 14.60 66.74 -11.99
CA ALA A 194 14.80 67.98 -11.24
C ALA A 194 16.07 67.96 -10.39
N ASP A 195 16.36 66.83 -9.74
CA ASP A 195 17.58 66.63 -8.94
C ASP A 195 18.84 66.68 -9.82
N MET A 196 18.78 66.09 -11.03
CA MET A 196 19.87 66.14 -12.01
C MET A 196 20.08 67.55 -12.60
N ASP A 197 19.01 68.26 -12.92
CA ASP A 197 19.07 69.64 -13.40
C ASP A 197 19.60 70.59 -12.31
N ALA A 198 19.23 70.37 -11.04
CA ALA A 198 19.79 71.09 -9.90
C ALA A 198 21.29 70.82 -9.72
N LEU A 199 21.74 69.58 -9.91
CA LEU A 199 23.16 69.19 -9.91
C LEU A 199 23.94 69.88 -11.04
N LYS A 200 23.38 69.95 -12.26
CA LYS A 200 23.97 70.71 -13.37
C LYS A 200 24.05 72.21 -13.08
N ALA A 201 22.99 72.80 -12.54
CA ALA A 201 23.00 74.22 -12.18
C ALA A 201 24.05 74.53 -11.10
N ARG A 202 24.24 73.63 -10.13
CA ARG A 202 25.34 73.70 -9.16
C ARG A 202 26.71 73.57 -9.83
N TYR A 203 26.86 72.67 -10.79
CA TYR A 203 28.09 72.46 -11.54
C TYR A 203 28.50 73.70 -12.36
N GLU A 204 27.57 74.35 -13.07
CA GLU A 204 27.85 75.58 -13.81
C GLU A 204 28.16 76.75 -12.85
N LYS A 205 27.47 76.88 -11.72
CA LYS A 205 27.82 77.90 -10.70
C LYS A 205 29.21 77.66 -10.09
N ALA A 206 29.60 76.41 -9.87
CA ALA A 206 30.92 76.06 -9.35
C ALA A 206 32.05 76.34 -10.35
N LYS A 207 31.75 76.35 -11.65
CA LYS A 207 32.70 76.67 -12.74
C LYS A 207 33.12 78.14 -12.74
N ASP A 208 32.22 79.04 -12.36
CA ASP A 208 32.46 80.49 -12.28
C ASP A 208 33.10 80.94 -10.94
N GLU A 209 33.29 80.02 -10.00
CA GLU A 209 33.91 80.29 -8.69
C GLU A 209 35.43 80.48 -8.80
N LYS A 210 35.93 81.66 -8.43
CA LYS A 210 37.35 82.01 -8.57
C LYS A 210 38.25 81.40 -7.48
N ASN A 211 37.66 80.87 -6.40
CA ASN A 211 38.40 80.22 -5.32
C ASN A 211 38.56 78.71 -5.58
N PHE A 212 39.77 78.31 -5.98
CA PHE A 212 40.12 76.93 -6.33
C PHE A 212 39.81 75.90 -5.24
N ILE A 213 39.98 76.24 -3.95
CA ILE A 213 39.71 75.32 -2.84
C ILE A 213 38.21 75.09 -2.66
N LYS A 214 37.40 76.14 -2.79
CA LYS A 214 35.94 76.04 -2.73
C LYS A 214 35.38 75.29 -3.95
N GLN A 215 35.92 75.58 -5.12
CA GLN A 215 35.57 74.91 -6.37
C GLN A 215 35.86 73.40 -6.32
N ALA A 216 37.04 72.99 -5.85
CA ALA A 216 37.40 71.58 -5.73
C ALA A 216 36.51 70.82 -4.72
N LYS A 217 36.11 71.47 -3.62
CA LYS A 217 35.19 70.90 -2.63
C LYS A 217 33.78 70.72 -3.20
N GLU A 218 33.27 71.74 -3.88
CA GLU A 218 31.93 71.71 -4.49
C GLU A 218 31.84 70.64 -5.60
N TYR A 219 32.88 70.48 -6.43
CA TYR A 219 32.93 69.38 -7.41
C TYR A 219 32.96 68.00 -6.75
N GLY A 220 33.68 67.85 -5.64
CA GLY A 220 33.69 66.61 -4.87
C GLY A 220 32.32 66.24 -4.27
N ASP A 221 31.57 67.24 -3.80
CA ASP A 221 30.22 67.05 -3.26
C ASP A 221 29.19 66.78 -4.37
N ILE A 222 29.27 67.50 -5.51
CA ILE A 222 28.47 67.24 -6.72
C ILE A 222 28.71 65.81 -7.24
N ALA A 223 29.96 65.34 -7.27
CA ALA A 223 30.27 63.99 -7.72
C ALA A 223 29.71 62.91 -6.77
N LYS A 224 29.69 63.16 -5.45
CA LYS A 224 29.06 62.27 -4.47
C LYS A 224 27.54 62.23 -4.60
N ASP A 225 26.92 63.39 -4.77
CA ASP A 225 25.46 63.50 -4.91
C ASP A 225 24.99 62.93 -6.26
N ALA A 226 25.74 63.15 -7.35
CA ALA A 226 25.49 62.51 -8.64
C ALA A 226 25.62 60.98 -8.58
N ARG A 227 26.62 60.45 -7.84
CA ARG A 227 26.73 58.99 -7.59
C ARG A 227 25.55 58.47 -6.78
N ARG A 228 25.17 59.15 -5.71
CA ARG A 228 24.00 58.78 -4.88
C ARG A 228 22.71 58.76 -5.69
N LEU A 229 22.51 59.75 -6.56
CA LEU A 229 21.35 59.84 -7.44
C LEU A 229 21.33 58.68 -8.46
N MET A 230 22.48 58.37 -9.07
CA MET A 230 22.60 57.23 -9.99
C MET A 230 22.41 55.87 -9.28
N ASP A 231 22.91 55.71 -8.06
CA ASP A 231 22.73 54.48 -7.27
C ASP A 231 21.27 54.31 -6.83
N ALA A 232 20.59 55.39 -6.43
CA ALA A 232 19.17 55.39 -6.14
C ALA A 232 18.34 55.00 -7.38
N PHE A 233 18.63 55.61 -8.53
CA PHE A 233 17.98 55.28 -9.80
C PHE A 233 18.19 53.81 -10.20
N LYS A 234 19.42 53.28 -10.08
CA LYS A 234 19.71 51.87 -10.37
C LYS A 234 18.93 50.92 -9.45
N LYS A 235 18.83 51.25 -8.16
CA LYS A 235 18.08 50.46 -7.18
C LYS A 235 16.59 50.44 -7.50
N ASP A 236 16.02 51.58 -7.84
CA ASP A 236 14.61 51.70 -8.18
C ASP A 236 14.29 51.03 -9.54
N LYS A 237 15.20 51.13 -10.51
CA LYS A 237 15.13 50.37 -11.77
C LYS A 237 15.13 48.86 -11.54
N ALA A 238 16.02 48.35 -10.68
CA ALA A 238 16.06 46.93 -10.35
C ALA A 238 14.78 46.47 -9.63
N ALA A 239 14.21 47.30 -8.74
CA ALA A 239 12.94 47.01 -8.09
C ALA A 239 11.76 46.97 -9.09
N ALA A 240 11.74 47.89 -10.06
CA ALA A 240 10.77 47.92 -11.14
C ALA A 240 10.86 46.70 -12.08
N GLU A 241 12.08 46.30 -12.46
CA GLU A 241 12.31 45.09 -13.27
C GLU A 241 11.93 43.80 -12.50
N ALA A 242 12.21 43.74 -11.20
CA ALA A 242 11.81 42.62 -10.35
C ALA A 242 10.28 42.49 -10.23
N ALA A 243 9.56 43.60 -10.07
CA ALA A 243 8.10 43.61 -10.02
C ALA A 243 7.48 43.15 -11.35
N LEU A 244 8.06 43.55 -12.49
CA LEU A 244 7.65 43.06 -13.82
C LEU A 244 7.92 41.55 -14.00
N ALA A 245 9.01 41.03 -13.44
CA ALA A 245 9.31 39.60 -13.46
C ALA A 245 8.36 38.80 -12.54
N GLU A 246 8.03 39.33 -11.37
CA GLU A 246 7.09 38.74 -10.42
C GLU A 246 5.68 38.66 -11.00
N ALA A 247 5.23 39.71 -11.69
CA ALA A 247 3.99 39.71 -12.45
C ALA A 247 3.92 38.57 -13.47
N LYS A 248 4.97 38.37 -14.28
CA LYS A 248 5.05 37.24 -15.24
C LYS A 248 5.01 35.88 -14.54
N GLY A 249 5.62 35.76 -13.36
CA GLY A 249 5.56 34.56 -12.53
C GLY A 249 4.16 34.27 -12.00
N ALA A 250 3.40 35.31 -11.63
CA ALA A 250 2.03 35.18 -11.15
C ALA A 250 1.06 34.71 -12.25
N PHE A 251 1.23 35.16 -13.50
CA PHE A 251 0.46 34.64 -14.64
C PHE A 251 0.69 33.14 -14.88
N LYS A 252 1.91 32.63 -14.66
CA LYS A 252 2.18 31.18 -14.73
C LYS A 252 1.43 30.41 -13.63
N LYS A 253 1.38 30.94 -12.41
CA LYS A 253 0.63 30.32 -11.30
C LYS A 253 -0.87 30.25 -11.59
N ILE A 254 -1.44 31.26 -12.26
CA ILE A 254 -2.84 31.25 -12.69
C ILE A 254 -3.09 30.18 -13.77
N GLU A 255 -2.18 30.00 -14.75
CA GLU A 255 -2.28 28.91 -15.74
C GLU A 255 -2.13 27.52 -15.09
N GLU A 256 -1.27 27.37 -14.08
CA GLU A 256 -1.17 26.12 -13.30
C GLU A 256 -2.42 25.84 -12.47
N ALA A 257 -3.00 26.86 -11.84
CA ALA A 257 -4.27 26.77 -11.13
C ALA A 257 -5.43 26.46 -12.08
N ARG A 258 -5.46 27.06 -13.28
CA ARG A 258 -6.42 26.75 -14.35
C ARG A 258 -6.36 25.28 -14.74
N ARG A 259 -5.16 24.70 -14.90
CA ARG A 259 -5.00 23.26 -15.16
C ARG A 259 -5.53 22.39 -14.02
N ARG A 260 -5.29 22.81 -12.76
CA ARG A 260 -5.80 22.10 -11.57
C ARG A 260 -7.33 22.19 -11.47
N ASP A 261 -7.91 23.34 -11.74
CA ASP A 261 -9.36 23.53 -11.79
C ASP A 261 -10.02 22.72 -12.91
N GLN A 262 -9.42 22.69 -14.11
CA GLN A 262 -9.89 21.83 -15.21
C GLN A 262 -9.89 20.35 -14.80
N ALA A 263 -8.84 19.89 -14.10
CA ALA A 263 -8.78 18.53 -13.56
C ALA A 263 -9.82 18.29 -12.45
N ALA A 264 -10.06 19.26 -11.58
CA ALA A 264 -11.06 19.18 -10.51
C ALA A 264 -12.49 19.12 -11.06
N VAL A 265 -12.81 19.91 -12.09
CA VAL A 265 -14.10 19.87 -12.81
C VAL A 265 -14.30 18.51 -13.47
N MET A 266 -13.27 17.99 -14.16
CA MET A 266 -13.31 16.66 -14.75
C MET A 266 -13.52 15.55 -13.70
N SER A 267 -12.92 15.68 -12.51
CA SER A 267 -13.13 14.75 -11.39
C SER A 267 -14.57 14.81 -10.85
N LYS A 268 -15.16 16.01 -10.79
CA LYS A 268 -16.55 16.22 -10.34
C LYS A 268 -17.60 15.78 -11.37
N MET A 269 -17.26 15.69 -12.66
CA MET A 269 -18.15 15.21 -13.74
C MET A 269 -18.50 13.71 -13.66
N LYS A 270 -18.22 13.02 -12.54
CA LYS A 270 -18.57 11.61 -12.31
C LYS A 270 -18.11 10.66 -13.43
N LEU A 271 -17.02 10.98 -14.12
CA LEU A 271 -16.46 10.11 -15.15
C LEU A 271 -15.99 8.79 -14.51
N PRO A 272 -16.25 7.62 -15.12
CA PRO A 272 -15.69 6.36 -14.66
C PRO A 272 -14.16 6.45 -14.69
N SER A 273 -13.48 6.02 -13.63
CA SER A 273 -12.02 5.91 -13.65
C SER A 273 -11.62 4.84 -14.65
N LEU A 274 -11.00 5.25 -15.75
CA LEU A 274 -10.53 4.35 -16.81
C LEU A 274 -9.20 3.66 -16.47
N ASP A 275 -8.69 3.85 -15.27
CA ASP A 275 -7.40 3.30 -14.88
C ASP A 275 -7.49 1.79 -14.65
N THR A 276 -6.51 1.05 -15.17
CA THR A 276 -6.42 -0.40 -15.02
C THR A 276 -6.51 -0.86 -13.56
N ARG A 277 -5.93 -0.11 -12.61
CA ARG A 277 -5.88 -0.54 -11.20
C ARG A 277 -7.27 -0.56 -10.57
N SER A 278 -8.08 0.46 -10.80
CA SER A 278 -9.45 0.52 -10.30
C SER A 278 -10.33 -0.56 -10.95
N ILE A 279 -10.16 -0.79 -12.25
CA ILE A 279 -10.88 -1.86 -12.97
C ILE A 279 -10.45 -3.25 -12.46
N ALA A 280 -9.16 -3.46 -12.21
CA ALA A 280 -8.62 -4.71 -11.64
C ALA A 280 -9.20 -4.98 -10.25
N ARG A 281 -9.28 -3.96 -9.39
CA ARG A 281 -9.94 -4.06 -8.08
C ARG A 281 -11.43 -4.33 -8.21
N MET A 282 -12.14 -3.72 -9.16
CA MET A 282 -13.56 -4.02 -9.39
C MET A 282 -13.76 -5.50 -9.76
N LEU A 283 -12.97 -6.02 -10.71
CA LEU A 283 -13.13 -7.38 -11.24
C LEU A 283 -12.64 -8.46 -10.26
N ALA A 284 -11.44 -8.34 -9.73
CA ALA A 284 -10.81 -9.40 -8.93
C ALA A 284 -10.75 -9.07 -7.43
N GLY A 285 -10.94 -7.81 -7.02
CA GLY A 285 -10.81 -7.36 -5.64
C GLY A 285 -11.72 -8.08 -4.65
N PRO A 286 -13.04 -8.24 -4.89
CA PRO A 286 -13.92 -8.95 -3.95
C PRO A 286 -13.48 -10.40 -3.69
N MET A 287 -13.12 -11.14 -4.74
CA MET A 287 -12.63 -12.52 -4.63
C MET A 287 -11.31 -12.57 -3.85
N ILE A 288 -10.34 -11.73 -4.21
CA ILE A 288 -9.02 -11.73 -3.58
C ILE A 288 -9.14 -11.30 -2.12
N ALA A 289 -9.97 -10.30 -1.80
CA ALA A 289 -10.19 -9.84 -0.42
C ALA A 289 -10.75 -10.96 0.46
N GLU A 290 -11.76 -11.70 -0.01
CA GLU A 290 -12.34 -12.83 0.74
C GLU A 290 -11.29 -13.92 1.02
N LYS A 291 -10.52 -14.33 0.00
CA LYS A 291 -9.49 -15.36 0.14
C LYS A 291 -8.30 -14.90 0.99
N THR A 292 -7.89 -13.64 0.84
CA THR A 292 -6.83 -13.04 1.65
C THR A 292 -7.24 -12.98 3.12
N GLU A 293 -8.48 -12.61 3.42
CA GLU A 293 -8.98 -12.60 4.78
C GLU A 293 -9.01 -14.01 5.40
N GLN A 294 -9.49 -15.00 4.66
CA GLN A 294 -9.45 -16.41 5.11
C GLN A 294 -8.01 -16.82 5.44
N ALA A 295 -7.06 -16.53 4.56
CA ALA A 295 -5.64 -16.82 4.79
C ALA A 295 -5.10 -16.08 6.03
N MET A 296 -5.44 -14.80 6.20
CA MET A 296 -5.01 -13.99 7.35
C MET A 296 -5.62 -14.46 8.68
N LYS A 297 -6.87 -14.94 8.68
CA LYS A 297 -7.49 -15.57 9.86
C LYS A 297 -6.70 -16.81 10.29
N TRP A 298 -6.38 -17.69 9.34
CA TRP A 298 -5.56 -18.87 9.60
C TRP A 298 -4.14 -18.51 10.06
N MET A 299 -3.55 -17.46 9.48
CA MET A 299 -2.25 -16.95 9.88
C MET A 299 -2.27 -16.36 11.30
N ALA A 300 -3.32 -15.65 11.70
CA ALA A 300 -3.49 -15.14 13.06
C ALA A 300 -3.62 -16.27 14.09
N VAL A 301 -4.35 -17.34 13.75
CA VAL A 301 -4.42 -18.57 14.56
C VAL A 301 -3.04 -19.22 14.65
N ALA A 302 -2.34 -19.38 13.53
CA ALA A 302 -0.98 -19.95 13.51
C ALA A 302 -0.02 -19.12 14.37
N LYS A 303 -0.07 -17.78 14.30
CA LYS A 303 0.76 -16.88 15.11
C LYS A 303 0.51 -17.04 16.62
N LYS A 304 -0.72 -17.35 17.04
CA LYS A 304 -1.07 -17.63 18.44
C LYS A 304 -0.39 -18.90 18.98
N TYR A 305 -0.18 -19.89 18.12
CA TYR A 305 0.44 -21.18 18.47
C TYR A 305 1.91 -21.26 18.08
N MET A 306 2.43 -20.28 17.33
CA MET A 306 3.86 -20.14 17.06
C MET A 306 4.63 -19.93 18.36
N PRO A 307 5.83 -20.50 18.49
CA PRO A 307 6.70 -20.18 19.62
C PRO A 307 6.96 -18.68 19.59
N SER A 308 6.49 -17.96 20.60
CA SER A 308 6.82 -16.55 20.77
C SER A 308 8.33 -16.43 20.97
N GLY A 309 8.95 -15.45 20.33
CA GLY A 309 10.37 -15.15 20.55
C GLY A 309 10.61 -15.00 22.04
N THR A 310 11.31 -15.96 22.64
CA THR A 310 11.32 -16.14 24.08
C THR A 310 12.39 -15.26 24.68
N LYS A 311 12.09 -13.95 24.72
CA LYS A 311 12.60 -13.06 25.78
C LYS A 311 12.01 -13.55 27.11
N GLY A 312 12.49 -14.70 27.60
CA GLY A 312 11.95 -15.29 28.84
C GLY A 312 12.24 -16.77 29.10
N VAL A 313 12.56 -17.62 28.12
CA VAL A 313 12.84 -19.06 28.41
C VAL A 313 14.15 -19.28 29.17
N LEU A 314 14.98 -18.23 29.25
CA LEU A 314 16.15 -18.17 30.15
C LEU A 314 15.94 -17.28 31.39
N LYS A 315 14.75 -16.73 31.62
CA LYS A 315 14.43 -15.94 32.83
C LYS A 315 13.43 -16.69 33.70
N ASN A 316 13.96 -17.51 34.60
CA ASN A 316 13.22 -18.11 35.71
C ASN A 316 12.78 -17.03 36.70
N GLU A 317 11.47 -16.92 36.95
CA GLU A 317 10.95 -16.28 38.17
C GLU A 317 10.72 -17.35 39.25
N ALA A 318 11.68 -17.44 40.18
CA ALA A 318 11.44 -17.66 41.61
C ALA A 318 12.77 -17.44 42.39
N PRO A 319 12.85 -16.48 43.33
CA PRO A 319 14.08 -16.26 44.08
C PRO A 319 14.13 -17.16 45.31
N ARG A 320 15.00 -18.19 45.29
CA ARG A 320 15.79 -18.67 46.45
C ARG A 320 16.78 -19.77 46.02
N GLY A 321 18.06 -19.42 46.00
CA GLY A 321 19.18 -20.34 45.71
C GLY A 321 19.96 -19.94 44.46
N ARG A 322 21.26 -20.24 44.43
CA ARG A 322 22.15 -20.02 43.29
C ARG A 322 22.18 -21.32 42.46
N GLU A 323 21.45 -21.36 41.35
CA GLU A 323 21.49 -22.51 40.42
C GLU A 323 22.80 -22.52 39.63
N VAL A 324 23.67 -23.46 39.93
CA VAL A 324 24.86 -23.77 39.11
C VAL A 324 24.42 -24.68 37.97
N HIS A 325 24.55 -24.19 36.73
CA HIS A 325 24.21 -24.96 35.55
C HIS A 325 25.35 -25.93 35.22
N PHE A 326 25.11 -27.24 35.40
CA PHE A 326 26.02 -28.25 34.88
C PHE A 326 25.88 -28.30 33.35
N PRO A 327 26.99 -28.32 32.58
CA PRO A 327 26.92 -28.53 31.14
C PRO A 327 26.26 -29.89 30.88
N ARG A 328 25.08 -29.87 30.26
CA ARG A 328 24.39 -31.11 29.84
C ARG A 328 24.96 -31.54 28.50
N GLU A 329 25.24 -32.83 28.36
CA GLU A 329 25.79 -33.42 27.13
C GLU A 329 24.87 -33.21 25.91
N LYS A 330 23.53 -33.20 26.12
CA LYS A 330 22.51 -32.87 25.11
C LYS A 330 21.35 -32.10 25.74
N ALA A 331 21.08 -30.88 25.25
CA ALA A 331 19.87 -30.14 25.60
C ALA A 331 18.78 -30.44 24.56
N TYR A 332 17.64 -30.97 25.03
CA TYR A 332 16.47 -31.24 24.20
C TYR A 332 15.37 -30.20 24.49
N PRO A 333 14.66 -29.70 23.47
CA PRO A 333 13.40 -28.99 23.64
C PRO A 333 12.37 -29.81 24.43
N THR A 334 11.39 -29.15 25.07
CA THR A 334 10.28 -29.85 25.73
C THR A 334 9.42 -30.64 24.75
N LEU A 335 9.28 -30.16 23.51
CA LEU A 335 8.66 -30.88 22.40
C LEU A 335 9.58 -30.75 21.18
N LEU A 336 9.99 -31.89 20.61
CA LEU A 336 10.73 -31.96 19.36
C LEU A 336 10.22 -33.13 18.54
N ILE A 337 9.69 -32.86 17.35
CA ILE A 337 9.44 -33.86 16.30
C ILE A 337 10.44 -33.60 15.19
N ARG A 338 11.44 -34.46 15.04
CA ARG A 338 12.51 -34.26 14.04
C ARG A 338 11.98 -34.38 12.64
N LYS A 339 11.16 -35.41 12.38
CA LYS A 339 10.57 -35.66 11.07
C LYS A 339 9.14 -36.20 11.22
N MET A 340 8.22 -35.62 10.48
CA MET A 340 6.84 -36.07 10.37
C MET A 340 6.50 -36.26 8.90
N GLU A 341 6.24 -37.49 8.49
CA GLU A 341 5.71 -37.79 7.15
C GLU A 341 4.19 -37.55 7.16
N LEU A 342 3.67 -36.96 6.09
CA LEU A 342 2.24 -36.71 5.93
C LEU A 342 1.77 -37.20 4.56
N THR A 343 0.60 -37.83 4.54
CA THR A 343 -0.12 -38.16 3.31
C THR A 343 -1.57 -37.72 3.44
N GLY A 344 -2.20 -37.39 2.32
CA GLY A 344 -3.58 -36.93 2.33
C GLY A 344 -4.17 -36.73 0.95
N GLU A 345 -5.40 -36.23 0.94
CA GLU A 345 -6.17 -35.94 -0.27
C GLU A 345 -6.72 -34.52 -0.19
N LEU A 346 -6.52 -33.74 -1.25
CA LEU A 346 -7.01 -32.37 -1.36
C LEU A 346 -8.18 -32.30 -2.35
N GLY A 347 -9.29 -31.71 -1.91
CA GLY A 347 -10.51 -31.53 -2.71
C GLY A 347 -11.51 -32.67 -2.55
N LEU A 348 -12.81 -32.32 -2.47
CA LEU A 348 -13.90 -33.27 -2.24
C LEU A 348 -14.38 -33.94 -3.55
N ASP A 349 -14.58 -33.14 -4.61
CA ASP A 349 -15.14 -33.64 -5.87
C ASP A 349 -14.09 -34.27 -6.78
N GLN A 350 -12.88 -33.70 -6.78
CA GLN A 350 -11.74 -34.20 -7.55
C GLN A 350 -10.53 -34.37 -6.63
N PRO A 351 -10.45 -35.46 -5.85
CA PRO A 351 -9.38 -35.64 -4.88
C PRO A 351 -8.02 -35.69 -5.58
N LEU A 352 -7.06 -34.92 -5.05
CA LEU A 352 -5.66 -34.89 -5.42
C LEU A 352 -4.83 -35.44 -4.26
N ASP A 353 -4.18 -36.58 -4.47
CA ASP A 353 -3.33 -37.20 -3.47
C ASP A 353 -2.05 -36.37 -3.32
N TYR A 354 -1.67 -36.10 -2.07
CA TYR A 354 -0.44 -35.42 -1.73
C TYR A 354 0.34 -36.17 -0.65
N ALA A 355 1.65 -36.03 -0.69
CA ALA A 355 2.58 -36.54 0.28
C ALA A 355 3.64 -35.48 0.60
N GLY A 356 4.15 -35.50 1.81
CA GLY A 356 5.13 -34.52 2.24
C GLY A 356 5.78 -34.88 3.55
N SER A 357 6.70 -34.02 3.98
CA SER A 357 7.33 -34.10 5.29
C SER A 357 7.38 -32.73 5.95
N ILE A 358 7.27 -32.74 7.27
CA ILE A 358 7.53 -31.59 8.13
C ILE A 358 8.71 -31.97 9.04
N GLU A 359 9.77 -31.19 8.99
CA GLU A 359 10.98 -31.41 9.76
C GLU A 359 11.09 -30.34 10.86
N GLY A 360 11.54 -30.74 12.05
CA GLY A 360 11.93 -29.82 13.12
C GLY A 360 10.78 -29.08 13.79
N ILE A 361 9.65 -29.73 14.04
CA ILE A 361 8.55 -29.12 14.84
C ILE A 361 9.01 -29.05 16.29
N THR A 362 9.08 -27.85 16.85
CA THR A 362 9.57 -27.64 18.22
C THR A 362 8.90 -26.46 18.91
N THR A 363 8.75 -26.56 20.23
CA THR A 363 8.32 -25.43 21.08
C THR A 363 9.48 -24.51 21.45
N GLN A 364 10.73 -24.96 21.31
CA GLN A 364 11.94 -24.21 21.65
C GLN A 364 12.93 -24.25 20.48
N PRO A 365 12.67 -23.46 19.41
CA PRO A 365 13.51 -23.42 18.22
C PRO A 365 14.95 -22.98 18.51
N GLN A 366 15.17 -22.06 19.47
CA GLN A 366 16.51 -21.63 19.86
C GLN A 366 17.36 -22.75 20.49
N VAL A 367 16.73 -23.69 21.22
CA VAL A 367 17.43 -24.87 21.78
C VAL A 367 17.71 -25.90 20.70
N TYR A 368 16.80 -26.05 19.73
CA TYR A 368 16.98 -26.98 18.62
C TYR A 368 18.01 -26.51 17.59
N GLY A 369 18.12 -25.19 17.38
CA GLY A 369 19.10 -24.55 16.49
C GLY A 369 18.84 -24.74 14.99
N ARG A 370 17.66 -25.24 14.60
CA ARG A 370 17.26 -25.43 13.19
C ARG A 370 15.82 -24.94 12.96
N PRO A 371 15.50 -24.44 11.75
CA PRO A 371 14.15 -24.02 11.40
C PRO A 371 13.20 -25.23 11.26
N THR A 372 11.90 -24.98 11.38
CA THR A 372 10.87 -25.93 10.98
C THR A 372 10.65 -25.80 9.47
N VAL A 373 10.69 -26.91 8.72
CA VAL A 373 10.56 -26.91 7.26
C VAL A 373 9.47 -27.89 6.85
N ALA A 374 8.48 -27.43 6.08
CA ALA A 374 7.42 -28.24 5.50
C ALA A 374 7.61 -28.33 3.99
N ARG A 375 7.54 -29.55 3.42
CA ARG A 375 7.56 -29.78 1.98
C ARG A 375 6.45 -30.76 1.62
N ILE A 376 5.52 -30.33 0.78
CA ILE A 376 4.36 -31.13 0.36
C ILE A 376 4.30 -31.12 -1.16
N LYS A 377 4.07 -32.28 -1.76
CA LYS A 377 3.92 -32.46 -3.21
C LYS A 377 2.72 -33.35 -3.50
N GLY A 378 1.99 -33.03 -4.55
CA GLY A 378 0.86 -33.83 -5.04
C GLY A 378 0.81 -33.83 -6.55
N ALA A 379 0.38 -34.94 -7.15
CA ALA A 379 0.31 -35.06 -8.60
C ALA A 379 -0.79 -36.05 -9.01
N LYS A 380 -1.68 -35.63 -9.90
CA LYS A 380 -2.71 -36.51 -10.48
C LYS A 380 -3.14 -36.03 -11.87
N GLY A 381 -2.85 -36.81 -12.91
CA GLY A 381 -3.09 -36.40 -14.29
C GLY A 381 -2.31 -35.12 -14.65
N PRO A 382 -2.94 -34.05 -15.16
CA PRO A 382 -2.28 -32.76 -15.44
C PRO A 382 -2.06 -31.90 -14.18
N ARG A 383 -2.65 -32.27 -13.02
CA ARG A 383 -2.56 -31.48 -11.79
C ARG A 383 -1.25 -31.68 -11.08
N ARG A 384 -0.60 -30.60 -10.67
CA ARG A 384 0.64 -30.62 -9.87
C ARG A 384 0.53 -29.61 -8.73
N LEU A 385 0.74 -30.08 -7.51
CA LEU A 385 0.78 -29.29 -6.29
C LEU A 385 2.19 -29.37 -5.70
N SER A 386 2.76 -28.23 -5.34
CA SER A 386 4.00 -28.14 -4.59
C SER A 386 3.87 -27.02 -3.58
N PHE A 387 4.07 -27.34 -2.30
CA PHE A 387 4.13 -26.37 -1.22
C PHE A 387 5.43 -26.54 -0.45
N THR A 388 6.10 -25.44 -0.18
CA THR A 388 7.28 -25.37 0.67
C THR A 388 7.11 -24.23 1.65
N GLY A 389 7.27 -24.53 2.94
CA GLY A 389 7.23 -23.54 4.01
C GLY A 389 8.44 -23.69 4.92
N SER A 390 8.99 -22.58 5.39
CA SER A 390 10.02 -22.54 6.41
C SER A 390 9.61 -21.55 7.51
N LEU A 391 9.92 -21.92 8.74
CA LEU A 391 9.74 -21.11 9.94
C LEU A 391 11.06 -21.13 10.70
N ASP A 392 11.77 -20.01 10.62
CA ASP A 392 12.99 -19.79 11.37
C ASP A 392 12.71 -18.87 12.56
N ALA A 393 12.70 -19.47 13.74
CA ALA A 393 12.60 -18.77 15.02
C ALA A 393 13.85 -19.03 15.89
N THR A 394 14.99 -19.32 15.26
CA THR A 394 16.26 -19.57 15.95
C THR A 394 16.94 -18.28 16.40
N GLY A 395 16.71 -17.16 15.71
CA GLY A 395 17.23 -15.83 16.05
C GLY A 395 16.28 -14.97 16.89
N ASP A 396 16.55 -13.66 16.93
CA ASP A 396 15.73 -12.66 17.65
C ASP A 396 14.39 -12.33 16.97
N LEU A 397 14.32 -12.55 15.65
CA LEU A 397 13.15 -12.28 14.81
C LEU A 397 12.68 -13.58 14.17
N ILE A 398 11.37 -13.84 14.25
CA ILE A 398 10.74 -14.94 13.53
C ILE A 398 10.68 -14.56 12.06
N ARG A 399 11.24 -15.42 11.21
CA ARG A 399 11.16 -15.33 9.76
C ARG A 399 10.38 -16.51 9.23
N THR A 400 9.46 -16.25 8.31
CA THR A 400 8.77 -17.32 7.59
C THR A 400 8.91 -17.10 6.11
N GLU A 401 9.09 -18.17 5.37
CA GLU A 401 9.01 -18.18 3.92
C GLU A 401 8.05 -19.27 3.50
N SER A 402 7.19 -18.97 2.54
CA SER A 402 6.20 -19.91 2.02
C SER A 402 6.10 -19.73 0.52
N SER A 403 5.98 -20.85 -0.19
CA SER A 403 5.77 -20.90 -1.62
C SER A 403 4.80 -22.02 -1.93
N LEU A 404 3.80 -21.71 -2.73
CA LEU A 404 2.74 -22.60 -3.20
C LEU A 404 2.66 -22.50 -4.71
N SER A 405 2.72 -23.65 -5.38
CA SER A 405 2.43 -23.78 -6.80
C SER A 405 1.39 -24.86 -6.97
N TYR A 406 0.28 -24.53 -7.63
CA TYR A 406 -0.75 -25.48 -7.99
C TYR A 406 -1.16 -25.25 -9.44
N SER A 407 -0.89 -26.20 -10.34
CA SER A 407 -1.28 -26.13 -11.75
C SER A 407 -2.28 -27.21 -12.14
N GLY A 408 -3.00 -26.98 -13.24
CA GLY A 408 -3.93 -27.94 -13.83
C GLY A 408 -5.31 -27.99 -13.15
N MET A 409 -5.69 -26.95 -12.39
CA MET A 409 -6.99 -26.91 -11.71
C MET A 409 -8.13 -26.79 -12.71
N ALA A 410 -9.08 -27.72 -12.71
CA ALA A 410 -10.29 -27.60 -13.52
C ALA A 410 -11.26 -26.60 -12.88
N ILE A 411 -11.61 -25.54 -13.61
CA ILE A 411 -12.54 -24.49 -13.17
C ILE A 411 -13.79 -24.60 -14.04
N GLY A 412 -14.88 -25.10 -13.46
CA GLY A 412 -16.16 -25.25 -14.15
C GLY A 412 -16.77 -23.91 -14.52
N SER A 413 -17.10 -23.11 -13.48
CA SER A 413 -17.53 -21.73 -13.62
C SER A 413 -16.96 -20.86 -12.51
N MET A 414 -16.69 -19.60 -12.83
CA MET A 414 -16.21 -18.61 -11.88
C MET A 414 -16.76 -17.25 -12.31
N SER A 415 -17.20 -16.44 -11.35
CA SER A 415 -17.62 -15.07 -11.62
C SER A 415 -16.59 -14.09 -11.09
N LEU A 416 -16.14 -13.19 -11.94
CA LEU A 416 -15.31 -12.03 -11.58
C LEU A 416 -16.19 -10.78 -11.58
N GLY A 417 -15.96 -9.88 -10.64
CA GLY A 417 -16.70 -8.63 -10.51
C GLY A 417 -17.99 -8.77 -9.74
N SER A 418 -18.92 -7.83 -9.97
CA SER A 418 -20.18 -7.76 -9.26
C SER A 418 -21.35 -7.58 -10.24
N PRO A 419 -22.46 -8.33 -10.08
CA PRO A 419 -23.63 -8.23 -10.95
C PRO A 419 -24.20 -6.81 -11.05
N SER A 420 -24.10 -6.00 -10.00
CA SER A 420 -24.59 -4.61 -9.97
C SER A 420 -23.70 -3.63 -10.75
N SER A 421 -22.53 -4.05 -11.25
CA SER A 421 -21.63 -3.25 -12.07
C SER A 421 -21.33 -3.97 -13.37
N LEU A 422 -20.19 -4.66 -13.43
CA LEU A 422 -19.80 -5.56 -14.49
C LEU A 422 -19.38 -6.89 -13.85
N ALA A 423 -20.04 -7.97 -14.26
CA ALA A 423 -19.63 -9.32 -13.93
C ALA A 423 -19.06 -9.98 -15.19
N VAL A 424 -17.99 -10.76 -15.05
CA VAL A 424 -17.41 -11.58 -16.12
C VAL A 424 -17.50 -13.02 -15.69
N GLU A 425 -18.30 -13.80 -16.41
CA GLU A 425 -18.41 -15.24 -16.20
C GLU A 425 -17.31 -15.95 -16.97
N VAL A 426 -16.52 -16.74 -16.24
CA VAL A 426 -15.42 -17.55 -16.76
C VAL A 426 -15.86 -19.00 -16.73
N THR A 427 -15.85 -19.68 -17.87
CA THR A 427 -16.29 -21.08 -17.99
C THR A 427 -15.23 -21.96 -18.65
N GLY A 428 -15.12 -23.21 -18.18
CA GLY A 428 -14.26 -24.23 -18.78
C GLY A 428 -12.75 -23.97 -18.69
N ALA A 429 -12.30 -23.19 -17.69
CA ALA A 429 -10.90 -22.78 -17.59
C ALA A 429 -10.02 -23.83 -16.90
N THR A 430 -8.73 -23.86 -17.25
CA THR A 430 -7.69 -24.51 -16.46
C THR A 430 -6.89 -23.44 -15.70
N GLY A 431 -6.86 -23.55 -14.37
CA GLY A 431 -6.16 -22.64 -13.47
C GLY A 431 -4.76 -23.10 -13.09
N ALA A 432 -3.85 -22.14 -12.93
CA ALA A 432 -2.57 -22.31 -12.28
C ALA A 432 -2.35 -21.16 -11.28
N LEU A 433 -2.15 -21.50 -10.00
CA LEU A 433 -1.86 -20.58 -8.91
C LEU A 433 -0.39 -20.70 -8.52
N GLU A 434 0.31 -19.58 -8.50
CA GLU A 434 1.62 -19.42 -7.89
C GLU A 434 1.48 -18.38 -6.78
N ALA A 435 1.85 -18.72 -5.56
CA ALA A 435 1.83 -17.80 -4.44
C ALA A 435 3.12 -17.94 -3.62
N SER A 436 3.69 -16.83 -3.21
CA SER A 436 4.81 -16.78 -2.29
C SER A 436 4.57 -15.73 -1.21
N GLY A 437 5.11 -15.97 -0.03
CA GLY A 437 4.93 -15.09 1.11
C GLY A 437 6.12 -15.17 2.05
N VAL A 438 6.65 -14.01 2.42
CA VAL A 438 7.73 -13.86 3.39
C VAL A 438 7.22 -13.00 4.54
N THR A 439 7.53 -13.41 5.77
CA THR A 439 7.36 -12.55 6.93
C THR A 439 8.65 -12.40 7.71
N ALA A 440 8.81 -11.21 8.29
CA ALA A 440 9.88 -10.90 9.20
C ALA A 440 9.29 -10.08 10.37
N GLY A 441 9.06 -10.75 11.50
CA GLY A 441 8.33 -10.16 12.62
C GLY A 441 6.88 -9.83 12.24
N ASP A 442 6.52 -8.55 12.25
CA ASP A 442 5.15 -8.09 11.91
C ASP A 442 4.98 -7.64 10.46
N LYS A 443 6.07 -7.60 9.67
CA LYS A 443 6.02 -7.24 8.25
C LYS A 443 5.67 -8.45 7.39
N VAL A 444 4.80 -8.23 6.41
CA VAL A 444 4.36 -9.23 5.43
C VAL A 444 4.65 -8.71 4.03
N ASP A 445 5.27 -9.55 3.22
CA ASP A 445 5.40 -9.37 1.77
C ASP A 445 4.92 -10.66 1.11
N GLY A 446 3.90 -10.56 0.27
CA GLY A 446 3.33 -11.72 -0.41
C GLY A 446 2.94 -11.38 -1.83
N LYS A 447 3.09 -12.36 -2.72
CA LYS A 447 2.72 -12.25 -4.12
C LYS A 447 1.92 -13.47 -4.52
N ALA A 448 0.86 -13.28 -5.28
CA ALA A 448 0.08 -14.35 -5.86
C ALA A 448 -0.23 -14.04 -7.33
N ALA A 449 -0.05 -15.02 -8.19
CA ALA A 449 -0.37 -14.97 -9.60
C ALA A 449 -1.26 -16.16 -9.94
N PHE A 450 -2.43 -15.87 -10.50
CA PHE A 450 -3.41 -16.86 -10.93
C PHE A 450 -3.62 -16.75 -12.43
N ARG A 451 -3.20 -17.79 -13.16
CA ARG A 451 -3.30 -17.91 -14.61
C ARG A 451 -4.44 -18.82 -14.99
N LEU A 452 -5.27 -18.35 -15.90
CA LEU A 452 -6.38 -19.07 -16.50
C LEU A 452 -6.06 -19.34 -17.97
N THR A 453 -6.25 -20.56 -18.43
CA THR A 453 -6.05 -20.96 -19.83
C THR A 453 -7.22 -21.81 -20.34
N GLY A 454 -7.52 -21.71 -21.63
CA GLY A 454 -8.65 -22.43 -22.25
C GLY A 454 -10.03 -21.95 -21.81
N ALA A 455 -10.12 -20.74 -21.24
CA ALA A 455 -11.33 -20.20 -20.65
C ALA A 455 -12.21 -19.49 -21.70
N SER A 456 -13.53 -19.51 -21.50
CA SER A 456 -14.46 -18.59 -22.18
C SER A 456 -14.88 -17.50 -21.21
N PHE A 457 -14.63 -16.24 -21.59
CA PHE A 457 -14.98 -15.06 -20.81
C PHE A 457 -16.24 -14.41 -21.39
N LYS A 458 -17.32 -14.37 -20.61
CA LYS A 458 -18.59 -13.75 -20.98
C LYS A 458 -18.89 -12.58 -20.05
N PRO A 459 -18.73 -11.32 -20.51
CA PRO A 459 -19.11 -10.17 -19.72
C PRO A 459 -20.64 -10.04 -19.68
N SER A 460 -21.21 -9.93 -18.49
CA SER A 460 -22.60 -9.53 -18.27
C SER A 460 -22.70 -8.01 -18.31
N ALA A 461 -22.80 -7.47 -19.52
CA ALA A 461 -22.87 -6.02 -19.77
C ALA A 461 -24.31 -5.48 -19.88
N GLY A 462 -25.32 -6.27 -19.51
CA GLY A 462 -26.74 -5.91 -19.66
C GLY A 462 -27.16 -4.64 -18.90
N ASN A 463 -26.45 -4.29 -17.83
CA ASN A 463 -26.69 -3.07 -17.06
C ASN A 463 -26.08 -1.81 -17.69
N ILE A 464 -25.27 -1.94 -18.75
CA ILE A 464 -24.68 -0.82 -19.47
C ILE A 464 -25.72 -0.26 -20.47
N LYS A 465 -26.26 0.92 -20.15
CA LYS A 465 -27.28 1.61 -20.98
C LYS A 465 -26.72 2.09 -22.32
N ALA A 466 -25.48 2.56 -22.36
CA ALA A 466 -24.82 3.02 -23.57
C ALA A 466 -24.47 1.86 -24.51
N ALA A 467 -25.15 1.77 -25.67
CA ALA A 467 -24.98 0.65 -26.59
C ALA A 467 -23.56 0.51 -27.15
N GLN A 468 -22.92 1.62 -27.49
CA GLN A 468 -21.54 1.64 -27.99
C GLN A 468 -20.55 1.10 -26.94
N LEU A 469 -20.76 1.45 -25.67
CA LEU A 469 -19.92 0.98 -24.58
C LEU A 469 -20.16 -0.51 -24.30
N ARG A 470 -21.42 -0.96 -24.32
CA ARG A 470 -21.77 -2.37 -24.16
C ARG A 470 -21.09 -3.25 -25.21
N SER A 471 -21.20 -2.88 -26.49
CA SER A 471 -20.56 -3.62 -27.58
C SER A 471 -19.03 -3.59 -27.48
N ALA A 472 -18.43 -2.48 -27.05
CA ALA A 472 -16.98 -2.42 -26.82
C ALA A 472 -16.53 -3.38 -25.71
N VAL A 473 -17.28 -3.46 -24.61
CA VAL A 473 -17.02 -4.42 -23.53
C VAL A 473 -17.16 -5.86 -24.04
N GLU A 474 -18.28 -6.21 -24.69
CA GLU A 474 -18.51 -7.55 -25.25
C GLU A 474 -17.39 -7.97 -26.20
N ASN A 475 -16.99 -7.09 -27.12
CA ASN A 475 -15.92 -7.34 -28.07
C ASN A 475 -14.53 -7.45 -27.41
N SER A 476 -14.30 -6.77 -26.28
CA SER A 476 -13.01 -6.82 -25.57
C SER A 476 -12.72 -8.17 -24.93
N PHE A 477 -13.77 -8.95 -24.61
CA PHE A 477 -13.67 -10.30 -24.10
C PHE A 477 -13.85 -11.37 -25.19
N ALA A 478 -14.37 -10.98 -26.36
CA ALA A 478 -14.54 -11.89 -27.50
C ALA A 478 -13.16 -12.39 -27.98
N GLY A 479 -12.97 -13.72 -27.93
CA GLY A 479 -11.72 -14.36 -28.36
C GLY A 479 -10.63 -14.44 -27.29
N LEU A 480 -10.85 -13.91 -26.08
CA LEU A 480 -9.95 -14.16 -24.96
C LEU A 480 -10.04 -15.63 -24.55
N THR A 481 -8.89 -16.29 -24.47
CA THR A 481 -8.77 -17.70 -24.04
C THR A 481 -7.92 -17.84 -22.76
N SER A 482 -7.25 -16.76 -22.35
CA SER A 482 -6.42 -16.72 -21.15
C SER A 482 -6.62 -15.43 -20.37
N ALA A 483 -6.38 -15.50 -19.06
CA ALA A 483 -6.29 -14.33 -18.20
C ALA A 483 -5.25 -14.54 -17.09
N LEU A 484 -4.62 -13.45 -16.67
CA LEU A 484 -3.69 -13.39 -15.55
C LEU A 484 -4.26 -12.43 -14.50
N ILE A 485 -4.35 -12.91 -13.26
CA ILE A 485 -4.75 -12.14 -12.09
C ILE A 485 -3.60 -12.16 -11.09
N GLU A 486 -3.06 -11.00 -10.77
CA GLU A 486 -1.96 -10.84 -9.83
C GLU A 486 -2.43 -10.06 -8.60
N ALA A 487 -1.94 -10.47 -7.44
CA ALA A 487 -2.18 -9.82 -6.16
C ALA A 487 -0.85 -9.68 -5.40
N ASP A 488 -0.51 -8.46 -5.03
CA ASP A 488 0.60 -8.17 -4.13
C ASP A 488 0.03 -7.73 -2.77
N ILE A 489 0.55 -8.32 -1.70
CA ILE A 489 0.21 -7.99 -0.31
C ILE A 489 1.47 -7.45 0.35
N THR A 490 1.40 -6.23 0.90
CA THR A 490 2.51 -5.61 1.62
C THR A 490 2.03 -5.00 2.94
N GLY A 491 2.96 -4.50 3.77
CA GLY A 491 2.63 -3.81 5.01
C GLY A 491 2.79 -4.69 6.24
N THR A 492 1.80 -4.66 7.14
CA THR A 492 1.86 -5.37 8.43
C THR A 492 0.73 -6.39 8.56
N VAL A 493 0.91 -7.41 9.39
CA VAL A 493 -0.14 -8.43 9.67
C VAL A 493 -1.47 -7.78 10.09
N THR A 494 -1.43 -6.64 10.79
CA THR A 494 -2.61 -5.92 11.27
C THR A 494 -3.20 -4.91 10.28
N LYS A 495 -2.41 -4.45 9.31
CA LYS A 495 -2.79 -3.47 8.28
C LYS A 495 -2.10 -3.86 6.96
N PRO A 496 -2.63 -4.86 6.24
CA PRO A 496 -2.10 -5.24 4.94
C PRO A 496 -2.59 -4.25 3.87
N GLU A 497 -1.71 -3.89 2.95
CA GLU A 497 -2.03 -3.17 1.72
C GLU A 497 -2.10 -4.16 0.57
N LEU A 498 -3.21 -4.17 -0.16
CA LEU A 498 -3.47 -5.08 -1.28
C LEU A 498 -3.44 -4.31 -2.61
N ALA A 499 -2.54 -4.72 -3.51
CA ALA A 499 -2.53 -4.28 -4.89
C ALA A 499 -2.98 -5.42 -5.81
N VAL A 500 -3.93 -5.15 -6.70
CA VAL A 500 -4.48 -6.14 -7.63
C VAL A 500 -4.23 -5.67 -9.06
N ARG A 501 -3.81 -6.59 -9.92
CA ARG A 501 -3.59 -6.36 -11.36
C ARG A 501 -4.19 -7.50 -12.16
N THR A 502 -4.69 -7.20 -13.35
CA THR A 502 -5.14 -8.23 -14.28
C THR A 502 -5.14 -7.71 -15.71
N ASP A 503 -4.78 -8.57 -16.65
CA ASP A 503 -4.86 -8.30 -18.09
C ASP A 503 -6.29 -8.06 -18.57
N LEU A 504 -7.29 -8.67 -17.91
CA LEU A 504 -8.71 -8.38 -18.16
C LEU A 504 -9.03 -6.91 -17.93
N ALA A 505 -8.40 -6.28 -16.93
CA ALA A 505 -8.58 -4.86 -16.65
C ALA A 505 -7.90 -3.97 -17.68
N ASP A 506 -6.75 -4.39 -18.23
CA ASP A 506 -6.07 -3.66 -19.30
C ASP A 506 -6.89 -3.69 -20.60
N ASN A 507 -7.44 -4.86 -20.95
CA ASN A 507 -8.31 -5.01 -22.12
C ASN A 507 -9.59 -4.17 -21.96
N LEU A 508 -10.18 -4.19 -20.77
CA LEU A 508 -11.36 -3.39 -20.46
C LEU A 508 -11.05 -1.88 -20.46
N SER A 509 -9.94 -1.44 -19.87
CA SER A 509 -9.50 -0.04 -19.89
C SER A 509 -9.35 0.49 -21.32
N LYS A 510 -8.73 -0.29 -22.21
CA LYS A 510 -8.59 0.04 -23.64
C LYS A 510 -9.94 0.12 -24.34
N ALA A 511 -10.83 -0.85 -24.10
CA ALA A 511 -12.16 -0.88 -24.68
C ALA A 511 -13.01 0.33 -24.27
N PHE A 512 -13.02 0.65 -22.97
CA PHE A 512 -13.69 1.84 -22.45
C PHE A 512 -13.09 3.13 -23.02
N SER A 513 -11.76 3.24 -23.07
CA SER A 513 -11.07 4.42 -23.61
C SER A 513 -11.37 4.63 -25.10
N SER A 514 -11.45 3.54 -25.88
CA SER A 514 -11.82 3.60 -27.29
C SER A 514 -13.29 3.97 -27.49
N ALA A 515 -14.20 3.42 -26.69
CA ALA A 515 -15.64 3.65 -26.81
C ALA A 515 -16.05 5.06 -26.33
N MET A 516 -15.39 5.56 -25.27
CA MET A 516 -15.69 6.86 -24.68
C MET A 516 -14.71 7.95 -25.11
N GLY A 517 -13.71 7.67 -25.96
CA GLY A 517 -12.68 8.66 -26.31
C GLY A 517 -13.23 9.95 -26.90
N ALA A 518 -14.23 9.85 -27.79
CA ALA A 518 -14.89 11.02 -28.39
C ALA A 518 -15.70 11.82 -27.35
N GLU A 519 -16.43 11.12 -26.48
CA GLU A 519 -17.29 11.75 -25.47
C GLU A 519 -16.49 12.32 -24.30
N LEU A 520 -15.39 11.66 -23.93
CA LEU A 520 -14.40 12.13 -22.96
C LEU A 520 -13.70 13.38 -23.48
N LYS A 521 -13.37 13.44 -24.78
CA LYS A 521 -12.79 14.63 -25.40
C LYS A 521 -13.78 15.79 -25.41
N LYS A 522 -15.05 15.55 -25.76
CA LYS A 522 -16.12 16.57 -25.65
C LYS A 522 -16.29 17.04 -24.21
N ALA A 523 -16.33 16.14 -23.23
CA ALA A 523 -16.42 16.51 -21.81
C ALA A 523 -15.19 17.32 -21.36
N GLN A 524 -14.00 16.95 -21.80
CA GLN A 524 -12.76 17.69 -21.53
C GLN A 524 -12.77 19.08 -22.16
N ASP A 525 -13.25 19.20 -23.40
CA ASP A 525 -13.32 20.48 -24.09
C ASP A 525 -14.44 21.36 -23.51
N ALA A 526 -15.55 20.77 -23.06
CA ALA A 526 -16.61 21.48 -22.33
C ALA A 526 -16.15 21.94 -20.93
N ALA A 527 -15.36 21.12 -20.22
CA ALA A 527 -14.76 21.50 -18.93
C ALA A 527 -13.76 22.65 -19.11
N LYS A 528 -12.91 22.58 -20.14
CA LYS A 528 -12.02 23.69 -20.52
C LYS A 528 -12.82 24.94 -20.85
N ALA A 529 -13.85 24.84 -21.68
CA ALA A 529 -14.66 25.98 -22.07
C ALA A 529 -15.34 26.65 -20.86
N LYS A 530 -15.93 25.87 -19.94
CA LYS A 530 -16.55 26.41 -18.72
C LYS A 530 -15.54 27.11 -17.79
N VAL A 531 -14.36 26.52 -17.59
CA VAL A 531 -13.30 27.15 -16.78
C VAL A 531 -12.75 28.41 -17.47
N ASP A 532 -12.57 28.35 -18.78
CA ASP A 532 -12.05 29.48 -19.56
C ASP A 532 -13.04 30.64 -19.59
N GLU A 533 -14.34 30.36 -19.74
CA GLU A 533 -15.40 31.36 -19.70
C GLU A 533 -15.48 32.04 -18.32
N ALA A 534 -15.36 31.26 -17.24
CA ALA A 534 -15.32 31.80 -15.88
C ALA A 534 -14.06 32.65 -15.61
N LEU A 535 -12.92 32.28 -16.20
CA LEU A 535 -11.64 32.98 -16.01
C LEU A 535 -11.47 34.20 -16.92
N LYS A 536 -12.10 34.21 -18.09
CA LYS A 536 -11.98 35.25 -19.12
C LYS A 536 -12.11 36.69 -18.60
N PRO A 537 -13.15 37.08 -17.84
CA PRO A 537 -13.28 38.47 -17.37
C PRO A 537 -12.16 38.90 -16.42
N TYR A 538 -11.54 37.99 -15.69
CA TYR A 538 -10.42 38.28 -14.80
C TYR A 538 -9.11 38.34 -15.58
N ARG A 539 -8.92 37.43 -16.56
CA ARG A 539 -7.76 37.43 -17.44
C ARG A 539 -7.69 38.69 -18.31
N ASP A 540 -8.80 39.08 -18.93
CA ASP A 540 -8.85 40.26 -19.79
C ASP A 540 -8.53 41.55 -19.00
N ARG A 541 -9.00 41.67 -17.75
CA ARG A 541 -8.63 42.77 -16.86
C ARG A 541 -7.15 42.75 -16.50
N LEU A 542 -6.62 41.59 -16.13
CA LEU A 542 -5.20 41.43 -15.77
C LEU A 542 -4.28 41.71 -16.97
N ASP A 543 -4.60 41.25 -18.17
CA ASP A 543 -3.83 41.50 -19.39
C ASP A 543 -3.86 42.97 -19.79
N SER A 544 -5.02 43.63 -19.64
CA SER A 544 -5.14 45.08 -19.89
C SER A 544 -4.31 45.89 -18.87
N MET A 545 -4.43 45.59 -17.58
CA MET A 545 -3.67 46.29 -16.54
C MET A 545 -2.16 46.04 -16.72
N ALA A 546 -1.75 44.81 -17.00
CA ALA A 546 -0.35 44.46 -17.18
C ALA A 546 0.25 45.15 -18.42
N SER A 547 -0.47 45.18 -19.54
CA SER A 547 0.01 45.81 -20.78
C SER A 547 0.14 47.32 -20.64
N GLU A 548 -0.88 47.98 -20.08
CA GLU A 548 -0.90 49.43 -19.89
C GLU A 548 0.21 49.88 -18.93
N LYS A 549 0.35 49.17 -17.82
CA LYS A 549 1.33 49.49 -16.79
C LYS A 549 2.76 49.15 -17.20
N GLN A 550 2.98 48.01 -17.85
CA GLN A 550 4.29 47.64 -18.40
C GLN A 550 4.75 48.61 -19.48
N ALA A 551 3.84 49.10 -20.34
CA ALA A 551 4.16 50.14 -21.31
C ALA A 551 4.53 51.47 -20.63
N GLU A 552 3.76 51.90 -19.63
CA GLU A 552 4.02 53.11 -18.85
C GLU A 552 5.40 53.06 -18.16
N LEU A 553 5.69 51.96 -17.46
CA LEU A 553 6.94 51.79 -16.70
C LEU A 553 8.16 51.62 -17.61
N SER A 554 8.05 50.85 -18.69
CA SER A 554 9.13 50.64 -19.67
C SER A 554 9.49 51.94 -20.39
N ASN A 555 8.49 52.75 -20.77
CA ASN A 555 8.72 54.03 -21.41
C ASN A 555 9.38 55.04 -20.45
N ARG A 556 8.93 55.09 -19.19
CA ARG A 556 9.58 55.93 -18.14
C ARG A 556 11.00 55.49 -17.86
N LEU A 557 11.24 54.20 -17.65
CA LEU A 557 12.57 53.64 -17.38
C LEU A 557 13.59 53.94 -18.49
N LYS A 558 13.18 53.86 -19.76
CA LYS A 558 14.04 54.22 -20.91
C LYS A 558 14.31 55.72 -20.97
N ALA A 559 13.26 56.54 -20.87
CA ALA A 559 13.38 58.00 -20.98
C ALA A 559 14.25 58.61 -19.87
N SER A 560 14.10 58.14 -18.63
CA SER A 560 14.91 58.58 -17.49
C SER A 560 16.32 57.98 -17.53
N GLY A 561 16.45 56.70 -17.89
CA GLY A 561 17.73 55.98 -17.88
C GLY A 561 18.75 56.52 -18.88
N ASP A 562 18.32 56.79 -20.10
CA ASP A 562 19.21 57.30 -21.15
C ASP A 562 19.70 58.72 -20.83
N LYS A 563 18.84 59.55 -20.23
CA LYS A 563 19.18 60.93 -19.83
C LYS A 563 20.04 60.96 -18.57
N LEU A 564 19.65 60.28 -17.49
CA LEU A 564 20.43 60.28 -16.25
C LEU A 564 21.82 59.67 -16.43
N SER A 565 21.96 58.60 -17.23
CA SER A 565 23.26 58.00 -17.47
C SER A 565 24.18 58.92 -18.29
N ALA A 566 23.65 59.54 -19.35
CA ALA A 566 24.45 60.44 -20.19
C ALA A 566 24.89 61.70 -19.43
N GLU A 567 23.98 62.31 -18.69
CA GLU A 567 24.23 63.55 -17.95
C GLU A 567 25.04 63.32 -16.69
N GLY A 568 24.78 62.23 -15.98
CA GLY A 568 25.53 61.80 -14.81
C GLY A 568 26.99 61.47 -15.14
N ASP A 569 27.24 60.74 -16.23
CA ASP A 569 28.61 60.44 -16.68
C ASP A 569 29.35 61.70 -17.14
N GLN A 570 28.63 62.67 -17.71
CA GLN A 570 29.21 63.94 -18.13
C GLN A 570 29.62 64.80 -16.91
N LEU A 571 28.77 64.86 -15.89
CA LEU A 571 29.08 65.53 -14.61
C LEU A 571 30.23 64.84 -13.87
N LEU A 572 30.25 63.50 -13.83
CA LEU A 572 31.33 62.75 -13.20
C LEU A 572 32.66 62.91 -13.92
N LYS A 573 32.66 62.96 -15.27
CA LYS A 573 33.89 63.22 -16.06
C LYS A 573 34.38 64.66 -15.90
N GLY A 574 33.48 65.63 -15.81
CA GLY A 574 33.79 67.05 -15.61
C GLY A 574 34.29 67.38 -14.20
N ALA A 575 33.84 66.63 -13.20
CA ALA A 575 34.24 66.79 -11.80
C ALA A 575 35.59 66.13 -11.45
N VAL A 576 36.24 65.39 -12.38
CA VAL A 576 37.62 64.91 -12.18
C VAL A 576 38.59 66.03 -12.59
N PRO A 577 39.47 66.52 -11.70
CA PRO A 577 40.46 67.53 -12.06
C PRO A 577 41.52 66.91 -12.98
N GLY A 578 41.31 67.02 -14.29
CA GLY A 578 42.21 66.52 -15.33
C GLY A 578 43.12 67.62 -15.91
N LYS A 579 44.37 67.65 -15.45
CA LYS A 579 45.56 68.20 -16.14
C LYS A 579 45.45 69.63 -16.69
N THR A 580 45.36 70.64 -15.83
CA THR A 580 45.91 71.96 -16.15
C THR A 580 47.43 71.86 -16.18
N LYS A 581 48.02 72.01 -17.37
CA LYS A 581 49.47 72.19 -17.56
C LYS A 581 49.94 73.33 -16.64
N LEU A 582 50.82 73.02 -15.69
CA LEU A 582 51.59 74.02 -14.95
C LEU A 582 52.44 74.82 -15.93
N PRO A 583 52.34 76.16 -15.98
CA PRO A 583 53.31 76.98 -16.68
C PRO A 583 54.32 77.51 -15.65
N PHE A 584 55.33 76.73 -15.30
CA PHE A 584 56.50 77.27 -14.61
C PHE A 584 57.78 76.65 -15.15
N LYS A 585 58.62 77.51 -15.72
CA LYS A 585 60.05 77.32 -15.95
C LYS A 585 60.75 77.87 -14.70
N LEU A 586 61.43 77.00 -13.95
CA LEU A 586 62.75 77.19 -13.33
C LEU A 586 63.18 75.88 -12.70
#